data_AF-A0A7X9AIN7-F1
#
_entry.id   AF-A0A7X9AIN7-F1
#
_cell.length_a   1.000
_cell.length_b   1.000
_cell.length_c   1.000
_cell.angle_alpha   90.00
_cell.angle_beta   90.00
_cell.angle_gamma   90.00
#
_symmetry.space_group_name_H-M   'P 1'
#
loop_
_entity.id
_entity.type
_entity.pdbx_description
1 polymer ?
#
loop_
_entity_poly.entity_id
_entity_poly.type
_entity_poly.pdbx_seq_one_letter_code
_entity_poly.pdbx_strand_id
1 'polypeptide(L)'
;MKKKVTALLLIIVLTFLMCSHAFAREGVCGYEGGISSGEVPDNTTFDYKEVSFISGKPVVFEGTLLIKKSQRQDKLTTTYTYNLRNGENTLTRVLTFTTESEKWENGQITESVSLTSAREIVNINGVTYSIPNRNSYQFTRSNLIDSRPAVNYHAGSMWSRKVYQVGAANDGNTVTVECTGTFYGYDQYWGNAESLLLDYVISGERNTGDGVDIWGGTATIAISSTSTEQLEYFENKPDMISFSGSYVQSRMNSNVLEYTCMLPEFDAKGVSTDRIVTYSDSLIIETFPVQRRLPSVDIRNARGHWAENDIKVMFGLEVFRGDSSAFYPDNYMTRAEFAAAMAKVAREVPQDPTLITRTVSASRRTTGKEVIISPFDDVSINNTFFSDIKSVFERGIMFGKGYDRFAPNDYITKAEATVTFIRALGFESLAPAPAAVTSFRDNDLIPEHARNAAYVAQKIGFIQSDSKGNMNPNKKLTKAECAAMLSSLIKYMQEGIRKDYRDRFINF
;
A
#
# COMPACT_ATOMS: atom_id res chain seq x y z
N MET A 1 7.76 54.94 -39.71
CA MET A 1 8.79 53.91 -39.36
C MET A 1 8.95 53.85 -37.85
N LYS A 2 9.14 52.63 -37.31
CA LYS A 2 9.30 52.23 -35.88
C LYS A 2 7.97 52.10 -35.10
N LYS A 3 7.27 50.98 -35.28
CA LYS A 3 7.33 49.70 -34.53
C LYS A 3 6.93 49.84 -33.05
N LYS A 4 5.65 49.60 -32.78
CA LYS A 4 5.10 49.20 -31.49
C LYS A 4 5.53 47.75 -31.22
N VAL A 5 6.16 47.49 -30.08
CA VAL A 5 6.37 46.14 -29.56
C VAL A 5 5.44 46.01 -28.35
N THR A 6 4.28 45.43 -28.57
CA THR A 6 3.40 44.88 -27.54
C THR A 6 4.00 43.55 -27.10
N ALA A 7 4.55 43.50 -25.88
CA ALA A 7 4.98 42.27 -25.24
C ALA A 7 3.75 41.58 -24.63
N LEU A 8 3.36 40.46 -25.24
CA LEU A 8 2.36 39.52 -24.77
C LEU A 8 2.95 38.74 -23.58
N LEU A 9 2.45 39.00 -22.36
CA LEU A 9 2.85 38.26 -21.17
C LEU A 9 2.01 36.97 -21.07
N LEU A 10 2.39 35.96 -21.86
CA LEU A 10 1.86 34.61 -21.73
C LEU A 10 2.69 33.88 -20.66
N ILE A 11 2.26 33.97 -19.40
CA ILE A 11 2.82 33.18 -18.31
C ILE A 11 2.27 31.75 -18.47
N ILE A 12 2.96 30.94 -19.28
CA ILE A 12 2.87 29.48 -19.20
C ILE A 12 3.88 29.07 -18.13
N VAL A 13 3.39 28.90 -16.89
CA VAL A 13 4.11 28.13 -15.87
C VAL A 13 3.95 26.66 -16.26
N LEU A 14 4.79 26.20 -17.18
CA LEU A 14 5.03 24.77 -17.35
C LEU A 14 6.03 24.37 -16.26
N THR A 15 5.53 24.18 -15.04
CA THR A 15 6.25 23.41 -14.04
C THR A 15 6.40 21.98 -14.57
N PHE A 16 7.49 21.72 -15.28
CA PHE A 16 8.06 20.39 -15.37
C PHE A 16 8.57 20.05 -13.95
N LEU A 17 7.65 19.75 -13.04
CA LEU A 17 7.98 18.87 -11.94
C LEU A 17 8.41 17.57 -12.63
N MET A 18 9.70 17.28 -12.59
CA MET A 18 10.18 15.92 -12.74
C MET A 18 9.63 15.16 -11.53
N CYS A 19 8.34 14.81 -11.56
CA CYS A 19 7.77 13.81 -10.69
C CYS A 19 8.57 12.55 -11.00
N SER A 20 9.45 12.19 -10.09
CA SER A 20 10.02 10.86 -10.06
C SER A 20 8.82 9.92 -9.96
N HIS A 21 8.57 9.14 -11.00
CA HIS A 21 7.52 8.13 -10.99
C HIS A 21 7.86 7.14 -9.89
N ALA A 22 7.10 7.22 -8.81
CA ALA A 22 7.10 6.24 -7.74
C ALA A 22 6.25 5.06 -8.21
N PHE A 23 6.89 3.99 -8.66
CA PHE A 23 6.19 2.72 -8.85
C PHE A 23 5.67 2.25 -7.49
N ALA A 24 4.43 1.78 -7.44
CA ALA A 24 3.85 1.24 -6.22
C ALA A 24 4.69 0.08 -5.67
N ARG A 25 4.56 -0.20 -4.37
CA ARG A 25 5.22 -1.31 -3.67
C ARG A 25 4.58 -2.66 -4.02
N GLU A 26 4.44 -2.93 -5.32
CA GLU A 26 3.71 -4.06 -5.85
C GLU A 26 4.62 -5.23 -6.26
N GLY A 27 4.01 -6.41 -6.34
CA GLY A 27 4.66 -7.63 -6.82
C GLY A 27 5.56 -8.29 -5.77
N VAL A 28 5.40 -7.98 -4.49
CA VAL A 28 6.18 -8.60 -3.40
C VAL A 28 5.92 -10.12 -3.32
N CYS A 29 4.74 -10.56 -3.74
CA CYS A 29 4.37 -11.97 -3.89
C CYS A 29 4.60 -12.53 -5.31
N GLY A 30 5.18 -11.74 -6.21
CA GLY A 30 5.21 -12.05 -7.64
C GLY A 30 3.83 -11.98 -8.29
N TYR A 31 3.69 -12.58 -9.48
CA TYR A 31 2.42 -12.61 -10.24
C TYR A 31 1.92 -14.04 -10.51
N GLU A 32 2.43 -15.01 -9.76
CA GLU A 32 2.24 -16.44 -10.02
C GLU A 32 1.27 -17.13 -9.06
N GLY A 33 0.60 -16.35 -8.20
CA GLY A 33 -0.42 -16.87 -7.28
C GLY A 33 0.12 -17.55 -6.02
N GLY A 34 1.36 -17.24 -5.61
CA GLY A 34 1.92 -17.64 -4.31
C GLY A 34 2.03 -16.47 -3.33
N ILE A 35 2.49 -16.77 -2.12
CA ILE A 35 2.74 -15.80 -1.03
C ILE A 35 4.22 -15.73 -0.71
N SER A 36 4.70 -14.54 -0.34
CA SER A 36 6.06 -14.33 0.14
C SER A 36 6.11 -13.87 1.59
N SER A 37 7.30 -13.82 2.19
CA SER A 37 7.54 -13.23 3.50
C SER A 37 7.26 -11.71 3.57
N GLY A 38 6.94 -11.06 2.45
CA GLY A 38 6.72 -9.61 2.41
C GLY A 38 8.02 -8.81 2.47
N GLU A 39 7.91 -7.48 2.36
CA GLU A 39 9.08 -6.60 2.31
C GLU A 39 9.86 -6.58 3.63
N VAL A 40 11.17 -6.73 3.51
CA VAL A 40 12.15 -6.48 4.57
C VAL A 40 13.14 -5.45 4.03
N PRO A 41 13.41 -4.35 4.77
CA PRO A 41 14.37 -3.33 4.33
C PRO A 41 15.71 -3.96 3.91
N ASP A 42 16.26 -3.47 2.80
CA ASP A 42 17.54 -3.89 2.22
C ASP A 42 17.64 -5.37 1.79
N ASN A 43 16.53 -6.12 1.82
CA ASN A 43 16.47 -7.50 1.35
C ASN A 43 15.70 -7.59 0.02
N THR A 44 16.24 -8.39 -0.89
CA THR A 44 15.63 -8.68 -2.21
C THR A 44 15.22 -10.15 -2.36
N THR A 45 15.55 -10.99 -1.37
CA THR A 45 15.21 -12.42 -1.35
C THR A 45 14.24 -12.70 -0.22
N PHE A 46 13.11 -13.30 -0.56
CA PHE A 46 11.99 -13.55 0.32
C PHE A 46 11.72 -15.05 0.42
N ASP A 47 11.25 -15.52 1.58
CA ASP A 47 10.68 -16.86 1.66
C ASP A 47 9.39 -16.89 0.84
N TYR A 48 9.11 -18.01 0.19
CA TYR A 48 8.02 -18.11 -0.77
C TYR A 48 7.32 -19.46 -0.71
N LYS A 49 5.99 -19.44 -0.86
CA LYS A 49 5.15 -20.64 -0.99
C LYS A 49 4.14 -20.45 -2.12
N GLU A 50 3.97 -21.47 -2.96
CA GLU A 50 2.90 -21.52 -3.95
C GLU A 50 2.33 -22.93 -4.08
N VAL A 51 1.10 -23.03 -4.58
CA VAL A 51 0.49 -24.31 -4.95
C VAL A 51 0.46 -24.44 -6.47
N SER A 52 0.86 -25.60 -6.97
CA SER A 52 0.80 -25.94 -8.39
C SER A 52 -0.24 -27.04 -8.64
N PHE A 53 -1.03 -26.89 -9.71
CA PHE A 53 -2.08 -27.84 -10.09
C PHE A 53 -1.74 -28.65 -11.34
N ILE A 54 -0.56 -28.46 -11.93
CA ILE A 54 -0.19 -28.99 -13.26
C ILE A 54 -0.06 -30.52 -13.30
N SER A 55 0.07 -31.15 -12.13
CA SER A 55 0.17 -32.61 -12.02
C SER A 55 -1.18 -33.32 -11.94
N GLY A 56 -2.30 -32.57 -11.93
CA GLY A 56 -3.62 -33.11 -11.65
C GLY A 56 -3.89 -33.35 -10.16
N LYS A 57 -2.94 -33.01 -9.28
CA LYS A 57 -3.11 -32.89 -7.83
C LYS A 57 -2.43 -31.60 -7.35
N PRO A 58 -2.92 -30.96 -6.27
CA PRO A 58 -2.26 -29.80 -5.70
C PRO A 58 -0.90 -30.22 -5.12
N VAL A 59 0.16 -29.53 -5.52
CA VAL A 59 1.51 -29.70 -5.00
C VAL A 59 2.00 -28.36 -4.47
N VAL A 60 2.20 -28.27 -3.15
CA VAL A 60 2.68 -27.06 -2.50
C VAL A 60 4.21 -27.02 -2.57
N PHE A 61 4.76 -25.97 -3.16
CA PHE A 61 6.20 -25.72 -3.22
C PHE A 61 6.59 -24.62 -2.24
N GLU A 62 7.75 -24.77 -1.61
CA GLU A 62 8.32 -23.73 -0.75
C GLU A 62 9.80 -23.49 -1.07
N GLY A 63 10.29 -22.29 -0.81
CA GLY A 63 11.69 -21.92 -1.05
C GLY A 63 11.88 -20.42 -1.10
N THR A 64 12.64 -19.94 -2.08
CA THR A 64 13.00 -18.51 -2.17
C THR A 64 12.50 -17.83 -3.43
N LEU A 65 12.14 -16.56 -3.27
CA LEU A 65 11.82 -15.60 -4.32
C LEU A 65 12.81 -14.43 -4.28
N LEU A 66 13.63 -14.29 -5.32
CA LEU A 66 14.50 -13.14 -5.52
C LEU A 66 13.85 -12.14 -6.49
N ILE A 67 13.70 -10.89 -6.07
CA ILE A 67 13.13 -9.79 -6.86
C ILE A 67 14.21 -8.77 -7.17
N LYS A 68 14.41 -8.46 -8.45
CA LYS A 68 15.31 -7.39 -8.90
C LYS A 68 14.55 -6.38 -9.74
N LYS A 69 14.54 -5.13 -9.29
CA LYS A 69 13.87 -4.02 -9.97
C LYS A 69 14.89 -3.04 -10.54
N SER A 70 14.70 -2.63 -11.79
CA SER A 70 15.50 -1.60 -12.44
C SER A 70 14.62 -0.67 -13.25
N GLN A 71 14.75 0.63 -13.00
CA GLN A 71 13.99 1.66 -13.70
C GLN A 71 14.86 2.37 -14.74
N ARG A 72 14.30 2.60 -15.92
CA ARG A 72 14.84 3.50 -16.94
C ARG A 72 13.69 4.35 -17.50
N GLN A 73 13.74 5.66 -17.27
CA GLN A 73 12.63 6.57 -17.62
C GLN A 73 11.31 6.07 -16.99
N ASP A 74 10.25 5.97 -17.78
CA ASP A 74 8.90 5.58 -17.34
C ASP A 74 8.64 4.07 -17.47
N LYS A 75 9.73 3.31 -17.66
CA LYS A 75 9.70 1.86 -17.82
C LYS A 75 10.42 1.17 -16.65
N LEU A 76 9.67 0.39 -15.88
CA LEU A 76 10.22 -0.48 -14.84
C LEU A 76 10.40 -1.89 -15.40
N THR A 77 11.59 -2.46 -15.23
CA THR A 77 11.85 -3.86 -15.49
C THR A 77 12.02 -4.59 -14.16
N THR A 78 11.23 -5.64 -13.95
CA THR A 78 11.28 -6.47 -12.75
C THR A 78 11.57 -7.92 -13.13
N THR A 79 12.61 -8.49 -12.54
CA THR A 79 12.95 -9.90 -12.69
C THR A 79 12.66 -10.65 -11.40
N TYR A 80 11.88 -11.72 -11.51
CA TYR A 80 11.55 -12.65 -10.43
C TYR A 80 12.27 -13.97 -10.67
N THR A 81 12.97 -14.46 -9.66
CA THR A 81 13.67 -15.75 -9.69
C THR A 81 13.18 -16.60 -8.53
N TYR A 82 12.57 -17.74 -8.84
CA TYR A 82 12.00 -18.68 -7.88
C TYR A 82 12.87 -19.94 -7.84
N ASN A 83 13.17 -20.40 -6.64
CA ASN A 83 13.84 -21.67 -6.38
C ASN A 83 13.09 -22.41 -5.28
N LEU A 84 12.16 -23.28 -5.67
CA LEU A 84 11.21 -23.92 -4.75
C LEU A 84 11.32 -25.45 -4.81
N ARG A 85 10.93 -26.11 -3.72
CA ARG A 85 10.98 -27.57 -3.56
C ARG A 85 9.80 -28.10 -2.74
N ASN A 86 9.53 -29.39 -2.91
CA ASN A 86 8.69 -30.19 -2.03
C ASN A 86 9.26 -31.62 -2.05
N GLY A 87 10.08 -31.97 -1.04
CA GLY A 87 10.85 -33.21 -1.07
C GLY A 87 11.76 -33.29 -2.30
N GLU A 88 11.54 -34.30 -3.14
CA GLU A 88 12.25 -34.49 -4.42
C GLU A 88 11.71 -33.64 -5.57
N ASN A 89 10.49 -33.09 -5.40
CA ASN A 89 9.88 -32.22 -6.41
C ASN A 89 10.57 -30.86 -6.41
N THR A 90 10.74 -30.27 -7.60
CA THR A 90 11.44 -28.99 -7.76
C THR A 90 10.69 -28.06 -8.68
N LEU A 91 10.77 -26.76 -8.41
CA LEU A 91 10.28 -25.70 -9.29
C LEU A 91 11.34 -24.61 -9.39
N THR A 92 11.80 -24.37 -10.62
CA THR A 92 12.71 -23.27 -10.94
C THR A 92 12.06 -22.39 -11.99
N ARG A 93 11.99 -21.09 -11.70
CA ARG A 93 11.30 -20.14 -12.57
C ARG A 93 12.07 -18.83 -12.60
N VAL A 94 12.24 -18.25 -13.78
CA VAL A 94 12.79 -16.91 -13.99
C VAL A 94 11.88 -16.16 -14.94
N LEU A 95 11.25 -15.09 -14.45
CA LEU A 95 10.34 -14.25 -15.21
C LEU A 95 10.84 -12.83 -15.22
N THR A 96 10.75 -12.18 -16.38
CA THR A 96 11.02 -10.74 -16.49
C THR A 96 9.78 -10.06 -17.02
N PHE A 97 9.33 -9.06 -16.28
CA PHE A 97 8.21 -8.21 -16.65
C PHE A 97 8.68 -6.79 -16.91
N THR A 98 7.90 -6.13 -17.75
CA THR A 98 7.97 -4.71 -17.99
C THR A 98 6.69 -4.09 -17.45
N THR A 99 6.81 -3.04 -16.65
CA THR A 99 5.70 -2.16 -16.25
C THR A 99 5.87 -0.82 -16.95
N GLU A 100 4.80 -0.37 -17.61
CA GLU A 100 4.67 0.95 -18.21
C GLU A 100 3.56 1.69 -17.47
N SER A 101 3.83 2.93 -17.05
CA SER A 101 2.90 3.73 -16.23
C SER A 101 2.54 5.02 -16.96
N GLU A 102 1.28 5.42 -16.86
CA GLU A 102 0.74 6.65 -17.45
C GLU A 102 -0.06 7.42 -16.40
N LYS A 103 0.20 8.73 -16.28
CA LYS A 103 -0.50 9.62 -15.35
C LYS A 103 -1.56 10.43 -16.09
N TRP A 104 -2.77 10.41 -15.55
CA TRP A 104 -3.94 11.08 -16.10
C TRP A 104 -4.12 12.49 -15.53
N GLU A 105 -4.91 13.33 -16.22
CA GLU A 105 -5.19 14.72 -15.80
C GLU A 105 -5.83 14.81 -14.41
N ASN A 106 -6.63 13.81 -14.04
CA ASN A 106 -7.28 13.70 -12.73
C ASN A 106 -6.32 13.26 -11.60
N GLY A 107 -5.03 13.04 -11.92
CA GLY A 107 -4.00 12.62 -10.97
C GLY A 107 -3.86 11.10 -10.79
N GLN A 108 -4.77 10.30 -11.34
CA GLN A 108 -4.67 8.84 -11.30
C GLN A 108 -3.54 8.33 -12.18
N ILE A 109 -3.03 7.15 -11.84
CA ILE A 109 -1.98 6.48 -12.59
C ILE A 109 -2.52 5.13 -13.05
N THR A 110 -2.31 4.78 -14.32
CA THR A 110 -2.57 3.44 -14.82
C THR A 110 -1.26 2.75 -15.14
N GLU A 111 -1.13 1.50 -14.73
CA GLU A 111 0.03 0.67 -15.05
C GLU A 111 -0.38 -0.53 -15.90
N SER A 112 0.44 -0.85 -16.89
CA SER A 112 0.31 -2.05 -17.70
C SER A 112 1.57 -2.89 -17.55
N VAL A 113 1.40 -4.13 -17.09
CA VAL A 113 2.48 -5.09 -16.89
C VAL A 113 2.43 -6.15 -17.96
N SER A 114 3.54 -6.35 -18.66
CA SER A 114 3.67 -7.35 -19.72
C SER A 114 4.89 -8.25 -19.50
N LEU A 115 4.74 -9.53 -19.85
CA LEU A 115 5.81 -10.50 -19.76
C LEU A 115 6.79 -10.35 -20.93
N THR A 116 8.06 -10.11 -20.58
CA THR A 116 9.18 -9.94 -21.52
C THR A 116 9.90 -11.26 -21.76
N SER A 117 10.16 -12.04 -20.71
CA SER A 117 10.80 -13.37 -20.82
C SER A 117 10.27 -14.32 -19.77
N ALA A 118 10.13 -15.59 -20.12
CA ALA A 118 9.79 -16.64 -19.17
C ALA A 118 10.64 -17.89 -19.37
N ARG A 119 11.13 -18.44 -18.27
CA ARG A 119 11.69 -19.77 -18.17
C ARG A 119 11.12 -20.42 -16.93
N GLU A 120 10.56 -21.60 -17.07
CA GLU A 120 10.01 -22.37 -15.95
C GLU A 120 10.21 -23.85 -16.20
N ILE A 121 10.70 -24.55 -15.17
CA ILE A 121 10.88 -26.00 -15.15
C ILE A 121 10.37 -26.48 -13.80
N VAL A 122 9.40 -27.38 -13.85
CA VAL A 122 8.81 -28.04 -12.69
C VAL A 122 9.02 -29.54 -12.84
N ASN A 123 9.51 -30.21 -11.79
CA ASN A 123 9.61 -31.66 -11.74
C ASN A 123 8.73 -32.16 -10.60
N ILE A 124 7.75 -33.00 -10.93
CA ILE A 124 6.83 -33.60 -9.98
C ILE A 124 6.84 -35.11 -10.19
N ASN A 125 7.23 -35.87 -9.18
CA ASN A 125 7.25 -37.34 -9.19
C ASN A 125 7.96 -37.93 -10.43
N GLY A 126 9.09 -37.33 -10.82
CA GLY A 126 9.88 -37.75 -11.99
C GLY A 126 9.37 -37.27 -13.34
N VAL A 127 8.23 -36.57 -13.40
CA VAL A 127 7.70 -35.96 -14.64
C VAL A 127 8.12 -34.49 -14.72
N THR A 128 8.70 -34.10 -15.85
CA THR A 128 9.10 -32.71 -16.11
C THR A 128 8.03 -31.96 -16.87
N TYR A 129 7.68 -30.77 -16.37
CA TYR A 129 6.81 -29.78 -16.99
C TYR A 129 7.66 -28.55 -17.29
N SER A 130 7.65 -28.06 -18.53
CA SER A 130 8.49 -26.92 -18.91
C SER A 130 7.74 -25.93 -19.79
N ILE A 131 8.07 -24.64 -19.64
CA ILE A 131 7.67 -23.60 -20.58
C ILE A 131 8.73 -23.55 -21.68
N PRO A 132 8.47 -24.07 -22.89
CA PRO A 132 9.51 -24.32 -23.89
C PRO A 132 10.03 -23.02 -24.52
N ASN A 133 9.21 -21.98 -24.57
CA ASN A 133 9.57 -20.67 -25.09
C ASN A 133 8.62 -19.60 -24.56
N ARG A 134 8.95 -18.31 -24.82
CA ARG A 134 8.14 -17.19 -24.34
C ARG A 134 6.68 -17.27 -24.80
N ASN A 135 6.39 -17.71 -26.03
CA ASN A 135 5.02 -17.70 -26.55
C ASN A 135 4.10 -18.71 -25.85
N SER A 136 4.69 -19.70 -25.18
CA SER A 136 3.97 -20.63 -24.30
C SER A 136 3.54 -20.00 -22.98
N TYR A 137 3.96 -18.76 -22.68
CA TYR A 137 3.44 -18.01 -21.54
C TYR A 137 2.96 -16.62 -21.99
N GLN A 138 1.65 -16.43 -21.97
CA GLN A 138 1.00 -15.14 -22.15
C GLN A 138 0.61 -14.57 -20.79
N PHE A 139 0.85 -13.28 -20.59
CA PHE A 139 0.50 -12.60 -19.35
C PHE A 139 0.24 -11.12 -19.64
N THR A 140 -0.79 -10.59 -19.00
CA THR A 140 -1.07 -9.17 -18.90
C THR A 140 -1.65 -8.86 -17.53
N ARG A 141 -1.27 -7.72 -16.95
CA ARG A 141 -1.90 -7.16 -15.75
C ARG A 141 -2.09 -5.68 -15.98
N SER A 142 -3.26 -5.17 -15.60
CA SER A 142 -3.59 -3.75 -15.64
C SER A 142 -3.97 -3.29 -14.25
N ASN A 143 -3.48 -2.13 -13.86
CA ASN A 143 -3.66 -1.57 -12.53
C ASN A 143 -4.05 -0.10 -12.63
N LEU A 144 -4.98 0.33 -11.77
CA LEU A 144 -5.32 1.72 -11.55
C LEU A 144 -4.91 2.10 -10.13
N ILE A 145 -4.07 3.12 -10.01
CA ILE A 145 -3.61 3.70 -8.75
C ILE A 145 -4.25 5.09 -8.59
N ASP A 146 -5.00 5.27 -7.51
CA ASP A 146 -5.51 6.55 -7.06
C ASP A 146 -4.63 7.08 -5.92
N SER A 147 -3.70 7.98 -6.25
CA SER A 147 -2.79 8.57 -5.29
C SER A 147 -3.47 9.64 -4.46
N ARG A 148 -3.69 9.32 -3.18
CA ARG A 148 -4.16 10.26 -2.16
C ARG A 148 -3.01 10.69 -1.27
N PRO A 149 -3.17 11.77 -0.50
CA PRO A 149 -2.01 12.39 0.14
C PRO A 149 -1.25 11.45 1.10
N ALA A 150 -1.94 10.60 1.85
CA ALA A 150 -1.32 9.63 2.77
C ALA A 150 -1.37 8.17 2.29
N VAL A 151 -2.21 7.87 1.28
CA VAL A 151 -2.55 6.50 0.88
C VAL A 151 -2.63 6.42 -0.64
N ASN A 152 -2.02 5.41 -1.25
CA ASN A 152 -2.28 5.04 -2.63
C ASN A 152 -3.27 3.87 -2.61
N TYR A 153 -4.45 4.03 -3.22
CA TYR A 153 -5.37 2.92 -3.43
C TYR A 153 -5.13 2.32 -4.80
N HIS A 154 -5.17 1.00 -4.92
CA HIS A 154 -5.01 0.35 -6.19
C HIS A 154 -6.03 -0.76 -6.41
N ALA A 155 -6.42 -0.92 -7.67
CA ALA A 155 -7.34 -1.95 -8.10
C ALA A 155 -7.05 -2.33 -9.55
N GLY A 156 -7.17 -3.61 -9.87
CA GLY A 156 -6.91 -4.06 -11.22
C GLY A 156 -7.25 -5.51 -11.48
N SER A 157 -6.79 -5.97 -12.64
CA SER A 157 -7.01 -7.33 -13.11
C SER A 157 -5.78 -7.90 -13.80
N MET A 158 -5.73 -9.22 -13.89
CA MET A 158 -4.72 -9.94 -14.64
C MET A 158 -5.32 -11.09 -15.44
N TRP A 159 -4.61 -11.44 -16.50
CA TRP A 159 -4.83 -12.65 -17.28
C TRP A 159 -3.51 -13.32 -17.57
N SER A 160 -3.52 -14.65 -17.50
CA SER A 160 -2.36 -15.44 -17.84
C SER A 160 -2.77 -16.74 -18.51
N ARG A 161 -1.92 -17.22 -19.42
CA ARG A 161 -2.08 -18.52 -20.08
C ARG A 161 -0.72 -19.15 -20.25
N LYS A 162 -0.52 -20.30 -19.60
CA LYS A 162 0.69 -21.10 -19.68
C LYS A 162 0.39 -22.40 -20.39
N VAL A 163 1.20 -22.77 -21.37
CA VAL A 163 1.17 -24.07 -22.03
C VAL A 163 2.47 -24.80 -21.71
N TYR A 164 2.39 -25.72 -20.77
CA TYR A 164 3.50 -26.57 -20.38
C TYR A 164 3.66 -27.72 -21.37
N GLN A 165 4.89 -27.97 -21.78
CA GLN A 165 5.28 -29.24 -22.40
C GLN A 165 5.57 -30.25 -21.29
N VAL A 166 5.01 -31.46 -21.39
CA VAL A 166 5.16 -32.53 -20.40
C VAL A 166 6.06 -33.64 -20.96
N GLY A 167 7.15 -33.95 -20.25
CA GLY A 167 8.11 -34.96 -20.71
C GLY A 167 8.93 -34.51 -21.91
N ALA A 168 9.24 -35.45 -22.82
CA ALA A 168 10.07 -35.16 -23.98
C ALA A 168 9.30 -34.35 -25.03
N ALA A 169 9.99 -33.47 -25.76
CA ALA A 169 9.36 -32.58 -26.74
C ALA A 169 8.58 -33.31 -27.84
N ASN A 170 8.97 -34.56 -28.14
CA ASN A 170 8.36 -35.36 -29.18
C ASN A 170 7.10 -36.11 -28.71
N ASP A 171 6.81 -36.11 -27.40
CA ASP A 171 5.67 -36.85 -26.85
C ASP A 171 4.33 -36.15 -27.16
N GLY A 172 4.37 -34.85 -27.47
CA GLY A 172 3.18 -34.04 -27.76
C GLY A 172 2.27 -33.77 -26.55
N ASN A 173 2.69 -34.17 -25.35
CA ASN A 173 1.92 -34.02 -24.12
C ASN A 173 1.97 -32.57 -23.64
N THR A 174 0.82 -32.00 -23.28
CA THR A 174 0.72 -30.63 -22.79
C THR A 174 -0.18 -30.50 -21.57
N VAL A 175 0.09 -29.48 -20.76
CA VAL A 175 -0.85 -28.99 -19.74
C VAL A 175 -0.99 -27.49 -19.93
N THR A 176 -2.20 -27.02 -20.16
CA THR A 176 -2.54 -25.61 -20.25
C THR A 176 -3.15 -25.14 -18.93
N VAL A 177 -2.67 -24.01 -18.43
CA VAL A 177 -3.19 -23.33 -17.25
C VAL A 177 -3.58 -21.93 -17.68
N GLU A 178 -4.87 -21.65 -17.66
CA GLU A 178 -5.43 -20.32 -17.87
C GLU A 178 -5.82 -19.74 -16.52
N CYS A 179 -5.47 -18.47 -16.29
CA CYS A 179 -5.75 -17.77 -15.06
C CYS A 179 -6.39 -16.42 -15.38
N THR A 180 -7.48 -16.11 -14.68
CA THR A 180 -8.02 -14.76 -14.59
C THR A 180 -7.89 -14.30 -13.14
N GLY A 181 -7.71 -13.00 -12.92
CA GLY A 181 -7.57 -12.50 -11.55
C GLY A 181 -8.00 -11.06 -11.39
N THR A 182 -8.43 -10.73 -10.17
CA THR A 182 -8.71 -9.37 -9.73
C THR A 182 -7.98 -9.10 -8.43
N PHE A 183 -7.50 -7.87 -8.25
CA PHE A 183 -6.80 -7.48 -7.04
C PHE A 183 -7.18 -6.08 -6.60
N TYR A 184 -7.07 -5.88 -5.29
CA TYR A 184 -7.41 -4.65 -4.62
C TYR A 184 -6.44 -4.46 -3.46
N GLY A 185 -6.02 -3.22 -3.25
CA GLY A 185 -5.14 -2.95 -2.13
C GLY A 185 -4.91 -1.48 -1.90
N TYR A 186 -4.02 -1.22 -0.96
CA TYR A 186 -3.54 0.11 -0.66
C TYR A 186 -2.12 0.07 -0.12
N ASP A 187 -1.40 1.15 -0.36
CA ASP A 187 -0.08 1.41 0.20
C ASP A 187 -0.06 2.72 0.97
N GLN A 188 0.55 2.72 2.15
CA GLN A 188 0.82 3.92 2.93
C GLN A 188 2.03 3.71 3.84
N TYR A 189 2.38 4.75 4.62
CA TYR A 189 3.48 4.68 5.56
C TYR A 189 3.27 3.66 6.69
N TRP A 190 2.05 3.57 7.24
CA TRP A 190 1.76 2.75 8.43
C TRP A 190 1.42 1.29 8.12
N GLY A 191 1.38 0.92 6.84
CA GLY A 191 1.11 -0.43 6.40
C GLY A 191 0.62 -0.50 4.96
N ASN A 192 0.44 -1.72 4.48
CA ASN A 192 -0.18 -1.99 3.19
C ASN A 192 -1.01 -3.27 3.28
N ALA A 193 -1.92 -3.41 2.32
CA ALA A 193 -2.67 -4.63 2.11
C ALA A 193 -2.87 -4.84 0.62
N GLU A 194 -2.69 -6.07 0.15
CA GLU A 194 -3.09 -6.52 -1.18
C GLU A 194 -3.92 -7.79 -1.03
N SER A 195 -5.09 -7.79 -1.65
CA SER A 195 -5.95 -8.95 -1.77
C SER A 195 -6.08 -9.33 -3.24
N LEU A 196 -5.86 -10.60 -3.55
CA LEU A 196 -5.87 -11.13 -4.91
C LEU A 196 -6.78 -12.36 -4.96
N LEU A 197 -7.71 -12.37 -5.91
CA LEU A 197 -8.54 -13.52 -6.23
C LEU A 197 -8.17 -14.02 -7.63
N LEU A 198 -7.79 -15.29 -7.73
CA LEU A 198 -7.37 -15.94 -8.97
C LEU A 198 -8.25 -17.15 -9.26
N ASP A 199 -8.78 -17.23 -10.47
CA ASP A 199 -9.50 -18.39 -10.98
C ASP A 199 -8.70 -19.05 -12.08
N TYR A 200 -8.51 -20.36 -11.94
CA TYR A 200 -7.73 -21.19 -12.84
C TYR A 200 -8.62 -22.18 -13.56
N VAL A 201 -8.38 -22.33 -14.86
CA VAL A 201 -8.83 -23.46 -15.67
C VAL A 201 -7.60 -24.22 -16.12
N ILE A 202 -7.55 -25.50 -15.79
CA ILE A 202 -6.46 -26.40 -16.12
C ILE A 202 -6.99 -27.42 -17.13
N SER A 203 -6.25 -27.63 -18.22
CA SER A 203 -6.49 -28.72 -19.17
C SER A 203 -5.21 -29.45 -19.48
N GLY A 204 -5.24 -30.76 -19.54
CA GLY A 204 -4.10 -31.58 -19.93
C GLY A 204 -4.46 -32.48 -21.09
N GLU A 205 -3.52 -32.63 -22.02
CA GLU A 205 -3.60 -33.55 -23.15
C GLU A 205 -2.37 -34.44 -23.12
N ARG A 206 -2.59 -35.75 -23.04
CA ARG A 206 -1.52 -36.75 -22.97
C ARG A 206 -1.75 -37.84 -24.00
N ASN A 207 -0.79 -38.04 -24.89
CA ASN A 207 -0.72 -39.21 -25.74
C ASN A 207 -0.40 -40.44 -24.90
N THR A 208 -1.39 -41.29 -24.74
CA THR A 208 -1.21 -42.66 -24.26
C THR A 208 -1.08 -43.53 -25.52
N GLY A 209 -0.29 -44.60 -25.49
CA GLY A 209 -0.11 -45.46 -26.69
C GLY A 209 -1.43 -45.99 -27.30
N ASP A 210 -2.52 -45.93 -26.54
CA ASP A 210 -3.88 -46.38 -26.88
C ASP A 210 -4.84 -45.24 -27.28
N GLY A 211 -4.41 -43.97 -27.25
CA GLY A 211 -5.24 -42.79 -27.55
C GLY A 211 -4.80 -41.51 -26.82
N VAL A 212 -5.54 -40.41 -26.99
CA VAL A 212 -5.27 -39.15 -26.26
C VAL A 212 -6.13 -39.09 -25.00
N ASP A 213 -5.48 -39.06 -23.84
CA ASP A 213 -6.12 -38.74 -22.56
C ASP A 213 -6.26 -37.21 -22.43
N ILE A 214 -7.48 -36.74 -22.22
CA ILE A 214 -7.79 -35.32 -22.06
C ILE A 214 -8.45 -35.15 -20.70
N TRP A 215 -7.86 -34.31 -19.88
CA TRP A 215 -8.35 -34.06 -18.53
C TRP A 215 -8.47 -32.57 -18.27
N GLY A 216 -9.35 -32.21 -17.34
CA GLY A 216 -9.59 -30.82 -16.98
C GLY A 216 -9.87 -30.66 -15.51
N GLY A 217 -9.65 -29.45 -15.01
CA GLY A 217 -9.97 -29.08 -13.64
C GLY A 217 -9.96 -27.58 -13.43
N THR A 218 -10.38 -27.18 -12.25
CA THR A 218 -10.44 -25.77 -11.85
C THR A 218 -9.77 -25.57 -10.51
N ALA A 219 -9.28 -24.36 -10.27
CA ALA A 219 -8.84 -23.95 -8.95
C ALA A 219 -9.17 -22.48 -8.72
N THR A 220 -9.45 -22.13 -7.47
CA THR A 220 -9.54 -20.74 -7.03
C THR A 220 -8.51 -20.53 -5.94
N ILE A 221 -7.76 -19.44 -6.03
CA ILE A 221 -6.80 -18.99 -5.02
C ILE A 221 -7.24 -17.62 -4.52
N ALA A 222 -7.34 -17.46 -3.20
CA ALA A 222 -7.48 -16.17 -2.54
C ALA A 222 -6.20 -15.87 -1.73
N ILE A 223 -5.62 -14.71 -1.95
CA ILE A 223 -4.41 -14.24 -1.25
C ILE A 223 -4.74 -12.97 -0.49
N SER A 224 -4.26 -12.87 0.75
CA SER A 224 -4.22 -11.62 1.50
C SER A 224 -2.81 -11.42 2.06
N SER A 225 -2.15 -10.40 1.53
CA SER A 225 -0.82 -9.94 1.94
C SER A 225 -0.99 -8.65 2.72
N THR A 226 -0.43 -8.58 3.93
CA THR A 226 -0.54 -7.39 4.77
C THR A 226 0.78 -7.10 5.47
N SER A 227 1.19 -5.83 5.46
CA SER A 227 2.26 -5.30 6.31
C SER A 227 1.70 -4.21 7.22
N THR A 228 2.02 -4.22 8.50
CA THR A 228 1.52 -3.22 9.46
C THR A 228 2.61 -2.76 10.38
N GLU A 229 2.72 -1.45 10.55
CA GLU A 229 3.54 -0.80 11.56
C GLU A 229 2.74 -0.72 12.86
N GLN A 230 3.12 -1.45 13.90
CA GLN A 230 2.50 -1.38 15.22
C GLN A 230 3.32 -0.50 16.17
N LEU A 231 2.65 0.14 17.12
CA LEU A 231 3.28 0.97 18.15
C LEU A 231 2.84 0.47 19.53
N GLU A 232 3.80 -0.02 20.31
CA GLU A 232 3.54 -0.54 21.65
C GLU A 232 4.44 0.15 22.68
N TYR A 233 3.87 0.58 23.80
CA TYR A 233 4.64 1.20 24.88
C TYR A 233 5.18 0.13 25.82
N PHE A 234 6.50 0.14 26.02
CA PHE A 234 7.16 -0.74 26.98
C PHE A 234 7.62 0.08 28.18
N GLU A 235 7.02 -0.22 29.34
CA GLU A 235 7.49 0.27 30.63
C GLU A 235 8.77 -0.46 31.06
N ASN A 236 9.66 0.28 31.69
CA ASN A 236 10.88 -0.31 32.24
C ASN A 236 10.57 -1.07 33.53
N LYS A 237 11.13 -2.27 33.67
CA LYS A 237 11.06 -3.05 34.92
C LYS A 237 11.90 -2.47 36.06
N PRO A 238 13.13 -1.98 35.84
CA PRO A 238 13.92 -1.42 36.92
C PRO A 238 13.43 -0.02 37.29
N ASP A 239 13.31 0.27 38.58
CA ASP A 239 12.94 1.62 39.06
C ASP A 239 14.12 2.61 39.03
N MET A 240 15.37 2.11 39.06
CA MET A 240 16.60 2.93 39.02
C MET A 240 17.08 3.15 37.58
N ILE A 241 16.21 3.71 36.74
CA ILE A 241 16.49 4.04 35.34
C ILE A 241 16.03 5.47 35.04
N SER A 242 16.76 6.19 34.18
CA SER A 242 16.54 7.63 33.94
C SER A 242 15.34 7.96 33.06
N PHE A 243 14.54 6.97 32.65
CA PHE A 243 13.36 7.14 31.80
C PHE A 243 12.30 6.07 32.12
N SER A 244 11.02 6.38 31.98
CA SER A 244 9.92 5.49 32.39
C SER A 244 9.68 4.29 31.46
N GLY A 245 10.01 4.47 30.18
CA GLY A 245 9.71 3.49 29.14
C GLY A 245 9.77 4.16 27.78
N SER A 246 9.51 3.39 26.73
CA SER A 246 9.50 3.92 25.36
C SER A 246 8.62 3.10 24.44
N TYR A 247 8.10 3.75 23.41
CA TYR A 247 7.41 3.06 22.34
C TYR A 247 8.39 2.24 21.51
N VAL A 248 7.97 1.05 21.11
CA VAL A 248 8.60 0.24 20.06
C VAL A 248 7.70 0.30 18.85
N GLN A 249 8.29 0.65 17.72
CA GLN A 249 7.69 0.49 16.41
C GLN A 249 8.06 -0.89 15.86
N SER A 250 7.07 -1.71 15.53
CA SER A 250 7.25 -3.08 15.05
C SER A 250 6.56 -3.26 13.71
N ARG A 251 7.29 -3.67 12.67
CA ARG A 251 6.68 -4.08 11.40
C ARG A 251 6.34 -5.56 11.43
N MET A 252 5.09 -5.90 11.16
CA MET A 252 4.60 -7.28 11.05
C MET A 252 4.10 -7.55 9.63
N ASN A 253 4.57 -8.63 9.00
CA ASN A 253 3.99 -9.12 7.74
C ASN A 253 3.21 -10.40 8.00
N SER A 254 2.01 -10.47 7.45
CA SER A 254 1.12 -11.62 7.49
C SER A 254 0.60 -11.88 6.10
N ASN A 255 0.93 -13.04 5.54
CA ASN A 255 0.58 -13.43 4.19
C ASN A 255 -0.13 -14.78 4.25
N VAL A 256 -1.36 -14.80 3.74
CA VAL A 256 -2.23 -15.98 3.74
C VAL A 256 -2.65 -16.26 2.31
N LEU A 257 -2.62 -17.54 1.94
CA LEU A 257 -3.13 -18.07 0.69
C LEU A 257 -4.10 -19.18 1.02
N GLU A 258 -5.32 -19.08 0.53
CA GLU A 258 -6.31 -20.16 0.55
C GLU A 258 -6.53 -20.65 -0.87
N TYR A 259 -6.61 -21.97 -1.05
CA TYR A 259 -6.97 -22.53 -2.35
C TYR A 259 -8.05 -23.60 -2.21
N THR A 260 -8.88 -23.68 -3.23
CA THR A 260 -9.79 -24.81 -3.46
C THR A 260 -9.67 -25.22 -4.91
N CYS A 261 -9.50 -26.50 -5.19
CA CYS A 261 -9.42 -27.01 -6.55
C CYS A 261 -10.25 -28.27 -6.74
N MET A 262 -10.71 -28.46 -7.98
CA MET A 262 -11.44 -29.62 -8.46
C MET A 262 -10.63 -30.22 -9.59
N LEU A 263 -10.02 -31.38 -9.33
CA LEU A 263 -9.10 -32.05 -10.26
C LEU A 263 -9.50 -33.52 -10.44
N PRO A 264 -9.19 -34.15 -11.58
CA PRO A 264 -9.55 -35.54 -11.82
C PRO A 264 -8.68 -36.49 -11.00
N GLU A 265 -9.25 -37.64 -10.64
CA GLU A 265 -8.48 -38.77 -10.13
C GLU A 265 -7.76 -39.47 -11.30
N PHE A 266 -6.52 -39.90 -11.06
CA PHE A 266 -5.71 -40.64 -12.03
C PHE A 266 -5.53 -42.08 -11.57
N ASP A 267 -5.60 -43.01 -12.50
CA ASP A 267 -5.40 -44.43 -12.25
C ASP A 267 -3.90 -44.80 -12.05
N ALA A 268 -3.61 -46.08 -11.82
CA ALA A 268 -2.24 -46.56 -11.64
C ALA A 268 -1.33 -46.39 -12.89
N LYS A 269 -1.91 -46.18 -14.08
CA LYS A 269 -1.19 -45.88 -15.33
C LYS A 269 -1.03 -44.37 -15.55
N GLY A 270 -1.62 -43.54 -14.70
CA GLY A 270 -1.62 -42.09 -14.82
C GLY A 270 -2.55 -41.57 -15.92
N VAL A 271 -3.63 -42.31 -16.20
CA VAL A 271 -4.73 -41.88 -17.08
C VAL A 271 -5.85 -41.29 -16.22
N SER A 272 -6.47 -40.20 -16.69
CA SER A 272 -7.56 -39.55 -15.96
C SER A 272 -8.83 -40.41 -15.91
N THR A 273 -9.61 -40.24 -14.83
CA THR A 273 -10.91 -40.93 -14.63
C THR A 273 -12.05 -39.91 -14.58
N ASP A 274 -13.29 -40.38 -14.70
CA ASP A 274 -14.50 -39.54 -14.60
C ASP A 274 -14.72 -38.94 -13.19
N ARG A 275 -13.95 -39.40 -12.19
CA ARG A 275 -14.09 -38.94 -10.81
C ARG A 275 -13.32 -37.64 -10.62
N ILE A 276 -14.06 -36.57 -10.27
CA ILE A 276 -13.48 -35.31 -9.81
C ILE A 276 -13.31 -35.33 -8.29
N VAL A 277 -12.15 -34.88 -7.83
CA VAL A 277 -11.79 -34.77 -6.41
C VAL A 277 -11.59 -33.31 -6.06
N THR A 278 -12.23 -32.88 -4.97
CA THR A 278 -12.04 -31.55 -4.40
C THR A 278 -10.93 -31.57 -3.36
N TYR A 279 -10.01 -30.61 -3.46
CA TYR A 279 -8.97 -30.35 -2.47
C TYR A 279 -9.08 -28.91 -2.01
N SER A 280 -8.86 -28.67 -0.71
CA SER A 280 -8.79 -27.32 -0.14
C SER A 280 -7.74 -27.31 0.96
N ASP A 281 -6.96 -26.24 1.03
CA ASP A 281 -6.00 -26.00 2.10
C ASP A 281 -5.63 -24.52 2.20
N SER A 282 -4.86 -24.16 3.22
CA SER A 282 -4.34 -22.81 3.44
C SER A 282 -2.83 -22.83 3.69
N LEU A 283 -2.14 -21.82 3.19
CA LEU A 283 -0.72 -21.58 3.39
C LEU A 283 -0.53 -20.24 4.09
N ILE A 284 0.41 -20.21 5.04
CA ILE A 284 0.73 -19.01 5.80
C ILE A 284 2.25 -18.79 5.79
N ILE A 285 2.63 -17.52 5.64
CA ILE A 285 3.98 -17.02 5.93
C ILE A 285 3.83 -15.77 6.82
N GLU A 286 4.33 -15.90 8.04
CA GLU A 286 4.50 -14.79 8.98
C GLU A 286 6.00 -14.50 9.14
N THR A 287 6.37 -13.22 9.20
CA THR A 287 7.76 -12.84 9.47
C THR A 287 7.98 -12.44 10.91
N PHE A 288 9.20 -12.66 11.38
CA PHE A 288 9.64 -12.07 12.63
C PHE A 288 9.57 -10.53 12.53
N PRO A 289 9.00 -9.87 13.54
CA PRO A 289 8.82 -8.44 13.49
C PRO A 289 10.16 -7.71 13.52
N VAL A 290 10.34 -6.75 12.61
CA VAL A 290 11.47 -5.83 12.68
C VAL A 290 11.10 -4.71 13.65
N GLN A 291 11.88 -4.55 14.72
CA GLN A 291 11.57 -3.61 15.79
C GLN A 291 12.56 -2.44 15.81
N ARG A 292 12.03 -1.25 16.10
CA ARG A 292 12.81 -0.04 16.35
C ARG A 292 12.27 0.65 17.61
N ARG A 293 13.15 0.91 18.57
CA ARG A 293 12.80 1.71 19.75
C ARG A 293 12.70 3.19 19.37
N LEU A 294 11.66 3.86 19.84
CA LEU A 294 11.50 5.30 19.73
C LEU A 294 12.14 6.00 20.94
N PRO A 295 12.59 7.26 20.81
CA PRO A 295 13.11 8.02 21.94
C PRO A 295 12.09 8.09 23.09
N SER A 296 12.56 7.87 24.31
CA SER A 296 11.76 8.15 25.50
C SER A 296 11.68 9.65 25.72
N VAL A 297 10.51 10.14 26.11
CA VAL A 297 10.27 11.56 26.35
C VAL A 297 9.77 11.80 27.77
N ASP A 298 10.33 12.82 28.41
CA ASP A 298 9.87 13.30 29.71
C ASP A 298 8.76 14.35 29.49
N ILE A 299 7.54 14.01 29.90
CA ILE A 299 6.34 14.85 29.77
C ILE A 299 5.76 15.19 31.14
N ARG A 300 6.56 15.86 31.98
CA ARG A 300 6.20 16.22 33.36
C ARG A 300 4.81 16.86 33.50
N ASN A 301 4.47 17.78 32.60
CA ASN A 301 3.22 18.53 32.63
C ASN A 301 2.01 17.76 32.07
N ALA A 302 2.21 16.55 31.54
CA ALA A 302 1.15 15.68 31.05
C ALA A 302 1.10 14.32 31.79
N ARG A 303 1.89 14.15 32.86
CA ARG A 303 1.86 12.93 33.69
C ARG A 303 0.51 12.81 34.39
N GLY A 304 -0.15 11.66 34.27
CA GLY A 304 -1.50 11.40 34.77
C GLY A 304 -2.61 12.06 33.94
N HIS A 305 -2.27 12.76 32.85
CA HIS A 305 -3.26 13.33 31.94
C HIS A 305 -3.91 12.23 31.10
N TRP A 306 -5.19 12.36 30.76
CA TRP A 306 -5.91 11.31 30.00
C TRP A 306 -5.28 11.03 28.63
N ALA A 307 -4.64 12.03 28.02
CA ALA A 307 -3.92 11.94 26.74
C ALA A 307 -2.41 11.66 26.89
N GLU A 308 -1.93 11.24 28.06
CA GLU A 308 -0.49 11.06 28.34
C GLU A 308 0.19 10.17 27.29
N ASN A 309 -0.42 9.03 26.96
CA ASN A 309 0.12 8.06 26.01
C ASN A 309 0.11 8.59 24.57
N ASP A 310 -0.98 9.25 24.16
CA ASP A 310 -1.08 9.90 22.86
C ASP A 310 0.02 10.96 22.68
N ILE A 311 0.27 11.76 23.72
CA ILE A 311 1.33 12.78 23.69
C ILE A 311 2.72 12.12 23.61
N LYS A 312 2.98 11.08 24.41
CA LYS A 312 4.27 10.35 24.37
C LYS A 312 4.56 9.80 22.98
N VAL A 313 3.59 9.17 22.33
CA VAL A 313 3.80 8.59 21.00
C VAL A 313 4.00 9.69 19.94
N MET A 314 3.28 10.82 20.02
CA MET A 314 3.50 11.95 19.10
C MET A 314 4.93 12.50 19.20
N PHE A 315 5.49 12.60 20.40
CA PHE A 315 6.88 13.02 20.57
C PHE A 315 7.88 11.94 20.14
N GLY A 316 7.63 10.66 20.47
CA GLY A 316 8.49 9.54 20.06
C GLY A 316 8.57 9.38 18.54
N LEU A 317 7.51 9.75 17.82
CA LEU A 317 7.44 9.78 16.35
C LEU A 317 7.93 11.10 15.73
N GLU A 318 8.39 12.06 16.54
CA GLU A 318 8.78 13.42 16.11
C GLU A 318 7.65 14.20 15.41
N VAL A 319 6.39 13.83 15.67
CA VAL A 319 5.19 14.56 15.22
C VAL A 319 5.07 15.86 15.99
N PHE A 320 5.22 15.80 17.31
CA PHE A 320 5.41 16.99 18.14
C PHE A 320 6.90 17.29 18.29
N ARG A 321 7.24 18.56 18.12
CA ARG A 321 8.62 19.07 18.18
C ARG A 321 8.79 20.02 19.37
N GLY A 322 10.04 20.18 19.79
CA GLY A 322 10.41 21.07 20.90
C GLY A 322 10.56 20.32 22.22
N ASP A 323 10.71 21.08 23.29
CA ASP A 323 10.89 20.55 24.64
C ASP A 323 9.59 19.94 25.17
N SER A 324 9.57 18.62 25.33
CA SER A 324 8.43 17.87 25.85
C SER A 324 8.11 18.22 27.31
N SER A 325 9.09 18.72 28.07
CA SER A 325 8.88 19.17 29.45
C SER A 325 8.12 20.49 29.52
N ALA A 326 8.16 21.30 28.46
CA ALA A 326 7.42 22.56 28.32
C ALA A 326 6.07 22.37 27.59
N PHE A 327 5.64 21.13 27.34
CA PHE A 327 4.39 20.83 26.65
C PHE A 327 3.19 20.91 27.61
N TYR A 328 2.27 21.84 27.35
CA TYR A 328 1.04 22.01 28.12
C TYR A 328 -0.16 21.42 27.35
N PRO A 329 -0.75 20.28 27.81
CA PRO A 329 -1.77 19.55 27.07
C PRO A 329 -3.07 20.34 26.84
N ASP A 330 -3.46 21.17 27.80
CA ASP A 330 -4.73 21.90 27.78
C ASP A 330 -4.68 23.22 27.00
N ASN A 331 -3.49 23.64 26.54
CA ASN A 331 -3.39 24.81 25.66
C ASN A 331 -4.01 24.49 24.29
N TYR A 332 -4.64 25.49 23.67
CA TYR A 332 -5.15 25.35 22.31
C TYR A 332 -4.01 25.20 21.31
N MET A 333 -4.19 24.30 20.33
CA MET A 333 -3.24 24.08 19.26
C MET A 333 -3.52 25.04 18.09
N THR A 334 -2.46 25.65 17.56
CA THR A 334 -2.55 26.51 16.37
C THR A 334 -2.66 25.68 15.08
N ARG A 335 -3.17 26.29 14.01
CA ARG A 335 -3.23 25.68 12.67
C ARG A 335 -1.85 25.31 12.14
N ALA A 336 -0.82 26.11 12.41
CA ALA A 336 0.55 25.81 12.00
C ALA A 336 1.11 24.58 12.72
N GLU A 337 0.92 24.48 14.04
CA GLU A 337 1.32 23.29 14.82
C GLU A 337 0.59 22.03 14.32
N PHE A 338 -0.72 22.14 14.06
CA PHE A 338 -1.51 21.02 13.55
C PHE A 338 -1.07 20.59 12.13
N ALA A 339 -0.79 21.55 11.24
CA ALA A 339 -0.24 21.28 9.92
C ALA A 339 1.10 20.54 9.99
N ALA A 340 1.98 20.97 10.90
CA ALA A 340 3.27 20.33 11.13
C ALA A 340 3.13 18.89 11.64
N ALA A 341 2.19 18.66 12.55
CA ALA A 341 1.87 17.31 13.01
C ALA A 341 1.31 16.45 11.86
N MET A 342 0.41 16.99 11.06
CA MET A 342 -0.19 16.28 9.92
C MET A 342 0.82 15.91 8.84
N ALA A 343 1.77 16.79 8.53
CA ALA A 343 2.86 16.48 7.60
C ALA A 343 3.66 15.23 8.01
N LYS A 344 3.75 14.96 9.33
CA LYS A 344 4.48 13.83 9.91
C LYS A 344 3.62 12.58 10.13
N VAL A 345 2.31 12.72 10.35
CA VAL A 345 1.39 11.59 10.51
C VAL A 345 0.94 11.05 9.16
N ALA A 346 0.47 11.93 8.28
CA ALA A 346 0.18 11.61 6.90
C ALA A 346 1.48 11.71 6.12
N ARG A 347 2.38 10.73 6.27
CA ARG A 347 3.61 10.67 5.48
C ARG A 347 3.26 10.20 4.07
N GLU A 348 4.10 10.59 3.12
CA GLU A 348 4.01 10.04 1.76
C GLU A 348 4.26 8.54 1.78
N VAL A 349 3.64 7.85 0.83
CA VAL A 349 3.86 6.41 0.62
C VAL A 349 5.36 6.19 0.36
N PRO A 350 6.05 5.35 1.16
CA PRO A 350 7.47 5.12 0.98
C PRO A 350 7.76 4.52 -0.40
N GLN A 351 8.84 4.97 -1.03
CA GLN A 351 9.35 4.33 -2.25
C GLN A 351 9.70 2.86 -1.97
N ASP A 352 9.59 2.03 -2.99
CA ASP A 352 9.98 0.63 -2.92
C ASP A 352 11.51 0.50 -2.72
N PRO A 353 11.95 -0.16 -1.63
CA PRO A 353 13.37 -0.25 -1.27
C PRO A 353 14.20 -1.07 -2.27
N THR A 354 13.56 -1.91 -3.10
CA THR A 354 14.22 -2.75 -4.11
C THR A 354 14.48 -2.02 -5.43
N LEU A 355 13.92 -0.82 -5.61
CA LEU A 355 14.09 -0.02 -6.82
C LEU A 355 15.50 0.58 -6.89
N ILE A 356 16.31 0.08 -7.82
CA ILE A 356 17.56 0.75 -8.20
C ILE A 356 17.25 1.80 -9.27
N THR A 357 17.09 3.06 -8.84
CA THR A 357 17.02 4.20 -9.76
C THR A 357 18.43 4.53 -10.24
N ARG A 358 18.71 4.33 -11.53
CA ARG A 358 19.91 4.89 -12.15
C ARG A 358 19.69 6.38 -12.34
N THR A 359 20.07 7.18 -11.35
CA THR A 359 20.17 8.62 -11.52
C THR A 359 21.21 8.85 -12.61
N VAL A 360 20.77 9.27 -13.80
CA VAL A 360 21.68 9.88 -14.75
C VAL A 360 22.15 11.14 -14.03
N SER A 361 23.39 11.12 -13.53
CA SER A 361 24.07 12.30 -13.01
C SER A 361 24.30 13.26 -14.17
N ALA A 362 23.23 13.88 -14.64
CA ALA A 362 23.33 15.11 -15.40
C ALA A 362 23.89 16.12 -14.40
N SER A 363 25.21 16.31 -14.44
CA SER A 363 25.89 17.47 -13.88
C SER A 363 25.35 18.73 -14.57
N ARG A 364 24.12 19.12 -14.26
CA ARG A 364 23.66 20.48 -14.44
C ARG A 364 24.10 21.24 -13.21
N ARG A 365 25.18 22.01 -13.35
CA ARG A 365 25.36 23.22 -12.56
C ARG A 365 24.20 24.15 -12.90
N THR A 366 23.10 24.03 -12.19
CA THR A 366 22.05 25.04 -12.19
C THR A 366 22.51 26.15 -11.26
N THR A 367 23.13 27.17 -11.83
CA THR A 367 23.54 28.42 -11.15
C THR A 367 22.35 29.35 -10.88
N GLY A 368 21.14 28.81 -10.76
CA GLY A 368 19.93 29.53 -10.41
C GLY A 368 19.49 29.13 -9.02
N LYS A 369 19.53 30.06 -8.07
CA LYS A 369 18.92 29.88 -6.75
C LYS A 369 17.42 29.75 -6.98
N GLU A 370 16.84 28.57 -6.81
CA GLU A 370 15.39 28.41 -6.87
C GLU A 370 14.75 29.40 -5.89
N VAL A 371 13.96 30.33 -6.42
CA VAL A 371 13.26 31.31 -5.60
C VAL A 371 12.07 30.58 -4.99
N ILE A 372 12.20 30.22 -3.72
CA ILE A 372 11.11 29.63 -2.95
C ILE A 372 10.12 30.76 -2.64
N ILE A 373 8.91 30.64 -3.18
CA ILE A 373 7.81 31.57 -2.95
C ILE A 373 6.80 30.91 -2.01
N SER A 374 6.32 31.65 -1.02
CA SER A 374 5.25 31.16 -0.16
C SER A 374 3.92 31.16 -0.92
N PRO A 375 3.11 30.08 -0.84
CA PRO A 375 1.76 30.09 -1.37
C PRO A 375 0.79 30.95 -0.55
N PHE A 376 1.24 31.48 0.61
CA PHE A 376 0.42 32.29 1.49
C PHE A 376 1.12 33.58 1.91
N ASP A 377 0.37 34.69 1.89
CA ASP A 377 0.85 36.03 2.25
C ASP A 377 1.22 36.14 3.74
N ASP A 378 0.53 35.38 4.59
CA ASP A 378 0.72 35.40 6.05
C ASP A 378 1.65 34.32 6.58
N VAL A 379 2.39 33.64 5.69
CA VAL A 379 3.41 32.66 6.05
C VAL A 379 4.74 33.05 5.41
N SER A 380 5.68 33.55 6.23
CA SER A 380 7.04 33.85 5.76
C SER A 380 7.82 32.57 5.46
N ILE A 381 8.69 32.59 4.44
CA ILE A 381 9.64 31.50 4.14
C ILE A 381 10.58 31.16 5.30
N ASN A 382 10.77 32.09 6.24
CA ASN A 382 11.60 31.91 7.44
C ASN A 382 10.79 31.42 8.65
N ASN A 383 9.47 31.23 8.52
CA ASN A 383 8.64 30.68 9.57
C ASN A 383 9.06 29.22 9.83
N THR A 384 9.17 28.83 11.11
CA THR A 384 9.56 27.47 11.51
C THR A 384 8.67 26.37 10.94
N PHE A 385 7.39 26.68 10.68
CA PHE A 385 6.41 25.75 10.10
C PHE A 385 6.25 25.90 8.58
N PHE A 386 7.01 26.78 7.92
CA PHE A 386 6.84 27.07 6.50
C PHE A 386 6.89 25.81 5.63
N SER A 387 7.91 24.96 5.81
CA SER A 387 8.07 23.73 5.03
C SER A 387 6.92 22.75 5.22
N ASP A 388 6.45 22.62 6.46
CA ASP A 388 5.36 21.70 6.79
C ASP A 388 4.02 22.22 6.26
N ILE A 389 3.73 23.52 6.41
CA ILE A 389 2.54 24.19 5.85
C ILE A 389 2.52 24.07 4.32
N LYS A 390 3.65 24.36 3.66
CA LYS A 390 3.79 24.22 2.20
C LYS A 390 3.53 22.77 1.78
N SER A 391 4.10 21.80 2.49
CA SER A 391 3.91 20.37 2.19
C SER A 391 2.44 19.95 2.30
N VAL A 392 1.75 20.26 3.39
CA VAL A 392 0.33 19.87 3.53
C VAL A 392 -0.58 20.59 2.54
N PHE A 393 -0.22 21.81 2.12
CA PHE A 393 -0.95 22.54 1.10
C PHE A 393 -0.76 21.93 -0.30
N GLU A 394 0.49 21.72 -0.71
CA GLU A 394 0.83 21.13 -2.02
C GLU A 394 0.28 19.72 -2.18
N ARG A 395 0.19 18.97 -1.07
CA ARG A 395 -0.41 17.64 -1.01
C ARG A 395 -1.93 17.66 -0.87
N GLY A 396 -2.58 18.82 -0.78
CA GLY A 396 -4.04 18.92 -0.64
C GLY A 396 -4.60 18.44 0.70
N ILE A 397 -3.76 18.26 1.72
CA ILE A 397 -4.15 17.80 3.07
C ILE A 397 -4.84 18.94 3.83
N MET A 398 -4.28 20.16 3.75
CA MET A 398 -4.79 21.31 4.47
C MET A 398 -4.67 22.58 3.63
N PHE A 399 -5.80 23.27 3.45
CA PHE A 399 -5.87 24.54 2.74
C PHE A 399 -5.96 25.73 3.70
N GLY A 400 -5.65 26.92 3.17
CA GLY A 400 -5.85 28.19 3.85
C GLY A 400 -7.34 28.55 4.01
N LYS A 401 -7.60 29.71 4.63
CA LYS A 401 -8.96 30.23 4.87
C LYS A 401 -9.47 31.15 3.74
N GLY A 402 -8.77 31.19 2.60
CA GLY A 402 -9.06 32.07 1.47
C GLY A 402 -8.16 33.32 1.45
N TYR A 403 -8.28 34.10 0.37
CA TYR A 403 -7.49 35.33 0.15
C TYR A 403 -5.97 35.14 0.30
N ASP A 404 -5.45 34.00 -0.18
CA ASP A 404 -4.04 33.63 -0.06
C ASP A 404 -3.50 33.63 1.39
N ARG A 405 -4.37 33.34 2.36
CA ARG A 405 -4.02 33.26 3.79
C ARG A 405 -4.18 31.86 4.37
N PHE A 406 -3.16 31.41 5.09
CA PHE A 406 -3.22 30.15 5.84
C PHE A 406 -3.83 30.33 7.23
N ALA A 407 -3.65 31.51 7.84
CA ALA A 407 -3.94 31.82 9.23
C ALA A 407 -3.17 30.90 10.21
N PRO A 408 -1.83 30.92 10.22
CA PRO A 408 -1.00 29.97 10.99
C PRO A 408 -1.21 30.06 12.51
N ASN A 409 -1.51 31.25 13.03
CA ASN A 409 -1.65 31.51 14.47
C ASN A 409 -3.08 31.32 15.00
N ASP A 410 -4.06 31.10 14.12
CA ASP A 410 -5.41 30.76 14.53
C ASP A 410 -5.43 29.38 15.18
N TYR A 411 -6.33 29.16 16.14
CA TYR A 411 -6.53 27.84 16.72
C TYR A 411 -7.32 26.93 15.80
N ILE A 412 -6.89 25.67 15.70
CA ILE A 412 -7.57 24.65 14.89
C ILE A 412 -8.92 24.29 15.52
N THR A 413 -9.97 24.19 14.70
CA THR A 413 -11.29 23.72 15.14
C THR A 413 -11.45 22.22 14.88
N LYS A 414 -12.40 21.59 15.58
CA LYS A 414 -12.72 20.18 15.34
C LYS A 414 -13.17 19.91 13.90
N ALA A 415 -13.95 20.80 13.30
CA ALA A 415 -14.34 20.70 11.90
C ALA A 415 -13.15 20.78 10.95
N GLU A 416 -12.23 21.74 11.15
CA GLU A 416 -11.03 21.88 10.32
C GLU A 416 -10.13 20.64 10.42
N ALA A 417 -9.88 20.14 11.64
CA ALA A 417 -9.10 18.92 11.84
C ALA A 417 -9.75 17.71 11.14
N THR A 418 -11.07 17.58 11.23
CA THR A 418 -11.83 16.51 10.57
C THR A 418 -11.65 16.52 9.06
N VAL A 419 -11.79 17.70 8.44
CA VAL A 419 -11.60 17.89 7.00
C VAL A 419 -10.19 17.48 6.59
N THR A 420 -9.19 17.90 7.36
CA THR A 420 -7.78 17.58 7.09
C THR A 420 -7.51 16.08 7.12
N PHE A 421 -8.11 15.34 8.06
CA PHE A 421 -7.94 13.88 8.12
C PHE A 421 -8.62 13.15 6.95
N ILE A 422 -9.85 13.54 6.61
CA ILE A 422 -10.58 12.93 5.48
C ILE A 422 -9.87 13.21 4.15
N ARG A 423 -9.30 14.40 3.98
CA ARG A 423 -8.42 14.74 2.85
C ARG A 423 -7.17 13.89 2.79
N ALA A 424 -6.48 13.72 3.91
CA ALA A 424 -5.28 12.89 3.98
C ALA A 424 -5.55 11.46 3.51
N LEU A 425 -6.71 10.90 3.88
CA LEU A 425 -7.16 9.56 3.47
C LEU A 425 -7.78 9.51 2.06
N GLY A 426 -8.11 10.66 1.47
CA GLY A 426 -8.76 10.76 0.15
C GLY A 426 -10.23 10.37 0.11
N PHE A 427 -10.93 10.40 1.24
CA PHE A 427 -12.32 9.94 1.34
C PHE A 427 -13.37 11.04 1.13
N GLU A 428 -12.99 12.18 0.56
CA GLU A 428 -13.90 13.32 0.33
C GLU A 428 -15.10 12.97 -0.55
N SER A 429 -14.92 12.05 -1.50
CA SER A 429 -15.94 11.61 -2.46
C SER A 429 -16.89 10.53 -1.92
N LEU A 430 -16.65 9.99 -0.71
CA LEU A 430 -17.52 8.97 -0.10
C LEU A 430 -18.81 9.55 0.50
N ALA A 431 -18.91 10.88 0.57
CA ALA A 431 -20.12 11.56 1.01
C ALA A 431 -21.20 11.57 -0.10
N PRO A 432 -22.48 11.40 0.24
CA PRO A 432 -23.57 11.45 -0.73
C PRO A 432 -23.77 12.87 -1.28
N ALA A 433 -24.09 12.96 -2.57
CA ALA A 433 -24.56 14.19 -3.22
C ALA A 433 -26.09 14.29 -3.19
N PRO A 434 -26.71 15.50 -3.15
CA PRO A 434 -26.06 16.81 -3.17
C PRO A 434 -25.64 17.33 -1.78
N ALA A 435 -26.11 16.72 -0.70
CA ALA A 435 -25.78 17.14 0.66
C ALA A 435 -25.69 15.95 1.62
N ALA A 436 -24.60 15.87 2.36
CA ALA A 436 -24.42 14.90 3.42
C ALA A 436 -25.07 15.36 4.73
N VAL A 437 -25.85 14.50 5.37
CA VAL A 437 -26.50 14.75 6.66
C VAL A 437 -25.94 13.77 7.69
N THR A 438 -25.38 14.31 8.77
CA THR A 438 -24.84 13.52 9.89
C THR A 438 -25.94 13.18 10.90
N SER A 439 -25.70 12.18 11.76
CA SER A 439 -26.61 11.92 12.89
C SER A 439 -26.32 12.79 14.12
N PHE A 440 -25.37 13.73 14.05
CA PHE A 440 -25.06 14.63 15.15
C PHE A 440 -26.23 15.60 15.40
N ARG A 441 -26.55 15.84 16.67
CA ARG A 441 -27.61 16.77 17.06
C ARG A 441 -27.32 18.21 16.63
N ASP A 442 -26.05 18.57 16.54
CA ASP A 442 -25.55 19.86 16.07
C ASP A 442 -25.13 19.85 14.59
N ASN A 443 -25.73 18.97 13.77
CA ASN A 443 -25.48 18.88 12.33
C ASN A 443 -25.54 20.26 11.62
N ASP A 444 -26.47 21.12 12.03
CA ASP A 444 -26.67 22.43 11.42
C ASP A 444 -25.55 23.43 11.77
N LEU A 445 -24.81 23.18 12.85
CA LEU A 445 -23.62 23.97 13.23
C LEU A 445 -22.36 23.54 12.47
N ILE A 446 -22.40 22.42 11.73
CA ILE A 446 -21.27 21.95 10.92
C ILE A 446 -21.13 22.89 9.71
N PRO A 447 -19.97 23.54 9.53
CA PRO A 447 -19.74 24.40 8.37
C PRO A 447 -19.93 23.63 7.06
N GLU A 448 -20.42 24.30 6.01
CA GLU A 448 -20.70 23.69 4.71
C GLU A 448 -19.50 22.91 4.15
N HIS A 449 -18.31 23.52 4.17
CA HIS A 449 -17.06 22.91 3.71
C HIS A 449 -16.64 21.65 4.51
N ALA A 450 -17.22 21.43 5.69
CA ALA A 450 -16.91 20.31 6.57
C ALA A 450 -18.01 19.24 6.60
N ARG A 451 -19.18 19.45 5.98
CA ARG A 451 -20.32 18.51 6.04
C ARG A 451 -19.96 17.13 5.50
N ASN A 452 -19.35 17.08 4.32
CA ASN A 452 -18.96 15.82 3.69
C ASN A 452 -17.92 15.08 4.54
N ALA A 453 -16.90 15.79 5.02
CA ALA A 453 -15.88 15.20 5.87
C ALA A 453 -16.45 14.70 7.21
N ALA A 454 -17.35 15.47 7.85
CA ALA A 454 -17.99 15.07 9.09
C ALA A 454 -18.86 13.81 8.91
N TYR A 455 -19.60 13.72 7.80
CA TYR A 455 -20.38 12.54 7.44
C TYR A 455 -19.51 11.30 7.29
N VAL A 456 -18.45 11.41 6.48
CA VAL A 456 -17.54 10.29 6.22
C VAL A 456 -16.83 9.89 7.51
N ALA A 457 -16.30 10.86 8.28
CA ALA A 457 -15.64 10.61 9.56
C ALA A 457 -16.55 9.92 10.58
N GLN A 458 -17.84 10.24 10.60
CA GLN A 458 -18.83 9.53 11.40
C GLN A 458 -19.05 8.09 10.91
N LYS A 459 -19.20 7.90 9.59
CA LYS A 459 -19.45 6.57 8.98
C LYS A 459 -18.32 5.58 9.20
N ILE A 460 -17.07 6.03 9.11
CA ILE A 460 -15.90 5.20 9.35
C ILE A 460 -15.57 5.08 10.86
N GLY A 461 -16.39 5.68 11.74
CA GLY A 461 -16.22 5.62 13.20
C GLY A 461 -15.06 6.46 13.74
N PHE A 462 -14.43 7.28 12.90
CA PHE A 462 -13.28 8.12 13.25
C PHE A 462 -13.67 9.27 14.19
N ILE A 463 -14.88 9.83 14.02
CA ILE A 463 -15.45 10.79 14.97
C ILE A 463 -16.75 10.26 15.55
N GLN A 464 -16.81 10.27 16.87
CA GLN A 464 -17.99 9.90 17.63
C GLN A 464 -18.63 11.14 18.26
N SER A 465 -19.92 11.02 18.51
CA SER A 465 -20.69 12.05 19.21
C SER A 465 -20.31 12.08 20.68
N ASP A 466 -20.36 13.25 21.30
CA ASP A 466 -20.20 13.36 22.74
C ASP A 466 -21.40 12.76 23.51
N SER A 467 -21.37 12.83 24.84
CA SER A 467 -22.46 12.33 25.69
C SER A 467 -23.82 13.01 25.45
N LYS A 468 -23.85 14.15 24.76
CA LYS A 468 -25.07 14.88 24.39
C LYS A 468 -25.50 14.62 22.95
N GLY A 469 -24.74 13.84 22.18
CA GLY A 469 -25.02 13.55 20.77
C GLY A 469 -24.44 14.58 19.78
N ASN A 470 -23.54 15.46 20.22
CA ASN A 470 -22.98 16.54 19.40
C ASN A 470 -21.59 16.19 18.85
N MET A 471 -21.23 16.75 17.70
CA MET A 471 -19.87 16.79 17.17
C MET A 471 -19.04 17.88 17.85
N ASN A 472 -19.63 19.05 18.11
CA ASN A 472 -18.98 20.32 18.49
C ASN A 472 -18.01 20.84 17.41
N PRO A 473 -18.48 21.14 16.19
CA PRO A 473 -17.62 21.44 15.03
C PRO A 473 -16.74 22.69 15.20
N ASN A 474 -17.26 23.73 15.85
CA ASN A 474 -16.56 25.01 16.04
C ASN A 474 -15.69 25.06 17.30
N LYS A 475 -15.63 23.96 18.07
CA LYS A 475 -14.78 23.87 19.26
C LYS A 475 -13.31 23.97 18.85
N LYS A 476 -12.56 24.85 19.51
CA LYS A 476 -11.09 24.92 19.42
C LYS A 476 -10.50 23.72 20.13
N LEU A 477 -9.55 23.04 19.50
CA LEU A 477 -8.95 21.84 20.05
C LEU A 477 -7.73 22.18 20.92
N THR A 478 -7.66 21.52 22.07
CA THR A 478 -6.45 21.50 22.91
C THR A 478 -5.36 20.63 22.27
N LYS A 479 -4.11 20.81 22.69
CA LYS A 479 -2.99 19.99 22.21
C LYS A 479 -3.19 18.50 22.54
N ALA A 480 -3.78 18.18 23.69
CA ALA A 480 -4.15 16.83 24.06
C ALA A 480 -5.22 16.23 23.14
N GLU A 481 -6.28 16.99 22.82
CA GLU A 481 -7.32 16.52 21.89
C GLU A 481 -6.76 16.28 20.49
N CYS A 482 -5.88 17.17 20.00
CA CYS A 482 -5.19 16.96 18.74
C CYS A 482 -4.30 15.70 18.78
N ALA A 483 -3.57 15.46 19.87
CA ALA A 483 -2.73 14.26 20.02
C ALA A 483 -3.57 12.97 19.95
N ALA A 484 -4.72 12.95 20.64
CA ALA A 484 -5.63 11.81 20.61
C ALA A 484 -6.24 11.59 19.22
N MET A 485 -6.63 12.67 18.52
CA MET A 485 -7.16 12.58 17.16
C MET A 485 -6.10 12.10 16.14
N LEU A 486 -4.85 12.57 16.26
CA LEU A 486 -3.73 12.13 15.43
C LEU A 486 -3.37 10.67 15.69
N SER A 487 -3.35 10.24 16.97
CA SER A 487 -3.14 8.85 17.35
C SER A 487 -4.25 7.94 16.82
N SER A 488 -5.50 8.41 16.86
CA SER A 488 -6.64 7.71 16.26
C SER A 488 -6.50 7.60 14.74
N LEU A 489 -5.93 8.60 14.06
CA LEU A 489 -5.68 8.54 12.62
C LEU A 489 -4.58 7.52 12.30
N ILE A 490 -3.49 7.50 13.06
CA ILE A 490 -2.44 6.48 12.94
C ILE A 490 -3.05 5.09 13.13
N LYS A 491 -3.85 4.88 14.17
CA LYS A 491 -4.50 3.60 14.43
C LYS A 491 -5.46 3.19 13.31
N TYR A 492 -6.27 4.12 12.80
CA TYR A 492 -7.15 3.87 11.66
C TYR A 492 -6.36 3.46 10.41
N MET A 493 -5.23 4.11 10.16
CA MET A 493 -4.32 3.75 9.09
C MET A 493 -3.70 2.36 9.31
N GLN A 494 -3.30 2.02 10.53
CA GLN A 494 -2.71 0.70 10.87
C GLN A 494 -3.71 -0.46 10.74
N GLU A 495 -4.94 -0.27 11.19
CA GLU A 495 -5.91 -1.37 11.39
C GLU A 495 -7.22 -1.18 10.63
N GLY A 496 -7.72 0.05 10.55
CA GLY A 496 -9.07 0.37 10.06
C GLY A 496 -9.24 0.14 8.56
N ILE A 497 -8.31 0.65 7.74
CA ILE A 497 -8.36 0.45 6.28
C ILE A 497 -8.21 -1.05 5.96
N ARG A 498 -7.26 -1.72 6.61
CA ARG A 498 -6.96 -3.15 6.42
C ARG A 498 -8.19 -4.03 6.53
N LYS A 499 -9.08 -3.72 7.48
CA LYS A 499 -10.27 -4.52 7.75
C LYS A 499 -11.14 -4.71 6.51
N ASP A 500 -11.38 -3.65 5.73
CA ASP A 500 -12.22 -3.73 4.53
C ASP A 500 -11.56 -4.56 3.42
N TYR A 501 -10.23 -4.48 3.28
CA TYR A 501 -9.46 -5.20 2.27
C TYR A 501 -9.19 -6.65 2.64
N ARG A 502 -9.18 -7.01 3.92
CA ARG A 502 -9.01 -8.39 4.39
C ARG A 502 -10.35 -9.11 4.50
N ASP A 503 -11.28 -8.55 5.28
CA ASP A 503 -12.50 -9.25 5.70
C ASP A 503 -13.49 -9.45 4.53
N ARG A 504 -13.35 -8.72 3.42
CA ARG A 504 -14.17 -8.92 2.21
C ARG A 504 -13.64 -9.99 1.25
N PHE A 505 -12.39 -10.42 1.41
CA PHE A 505 -11.70 -11.30 0.46
C PHE A 505 -11.30 -12.65 1.06
N ILE A 506 -11.05 -12.70 2.37
CA ILE A 506 -10.78 -13.95 3.09
C ILE A 506 -11.75 -14.04 4.28
N ASN A 507 -12.41 -15.19 4.41
CA ASN A 507 -13.30 -15.47 5.54
C ASN A 507 -12.45 -15.81 6.78
N PHE A 508 -12.05 -14.80 7.56
CA PHE A 508 -11.34 -15.01 8.83
C PHE A 508 -12.13 -14.53 10.03
#